data_AF-A0A7C4J3D7-F1
#
_entry.id   AF-A0A7C4J3D7-F1
#
_cell.length_a   1.000
_cell.length_b   1.000
_cell.length_c   1.000
_cell.angle_alpha   90.00
_cell.angle_beta   90.00
_cell.angle_gamma   90.00
#
_symmetry.space_group_name_H-M   'P 1'
#
loop_
_entity.id
_entity.type
_entity.pdbx_description
1 polymer ?
#
loop_
_entity_poly.entity_id
_entity_poly.type
_entity_poly.pdbx_seq_one_letter_code
_entity_poly.pdbx_strand_id
1 'polypeptide(L)'
;MHNLKKNTRLLSVIMLVIIVCGFVACKKEPVDDAAKVAMRYLTTTDEKQLFNFLNKASQRRIENMKKNYGSIYPFIWVHHDTDATWDIVKIEKTDNKATVTLQCIKHKKQNALGLEVVHTLVKEDGKWKIDISDQLPSL
;
A
#
# COMPACT_ATOMS: atom_id res chain seq x y z
N MET A 1 -3.77 21.40 57.60
CA MET A 1 -3.76 22.09 56.29
C MET A 1 -2.57 21.75 55.38
N HIS A 2 -1.45 21.20 55.88
CA HIS A 2 -0.26 20.90 55.05
C HIS A 2 -0.44 19.71 54.08
N ASN A 3 -1.19 18.66 54.48
CA ASN A 3 -1.39 17.46 53.64
C ASN A 3 -2.33 17.66 52.45
N LEU A 4 -3.34 18.55 52.55
CA LEU A 4 -4.23 18.85 51.43
C LEU A 4 -3.51 19.54 50.26
N LYS A 5 -2.57 20.45 50.55
CA LYS A 5 -1.76 21.15 49.52
C LYS A 5 -0.80 20.22 48.77
N LYS A 6 -0.33 19.14 49.43
CA LYS A 6 0.60 18.17 48.84
C LYS A 6 -0.12 17.24 47.87
N ASN A 7 -1.32 16.78 48.24
CA ASN A 7 -2.15 15.89 47.41
C ASN A 7 -2.71 16.61 46.18
N THR A 8 -3.10 17.88 46.31
CA THR A 8 -3.57 18.69 45.16
C THR A 8 -2.45 18.94 44.14
N ARG A 9 -1.23 19.24 44.59
CA ARG A 9 -0.07 19.38 43.69
C ARG A 9 0.26 18.08 42.96
N LEU A 10 0.19 16.94 43.65
CA LEU A 10 0.45 15.63 43.05
C LEU A 10 -0.61 15.30 41.97
N LEU A 11 -1.88 15.56 42.26
CA LEU A 11 -2.98 15.36 41.30
C LEU A 11 -2.84 16.26 40.07
N SER A 12 -2.44 17.53 40.25
CA SER A 12 -2.20 18.44 39.13
C SER A 12 -1.04 17.99 38.23
N VAL A 13 0.03 17.42 38.81
CA VAL A 13 1.17 16.88 38.02
C VAL A 13 0.75 15.64 37.24
N ILE A 14 0.00 14.72 37.86
CA ILE A 14 -0.50 13.51 37.19
C ILE A 14 -1.42 13.90 36.02
N MET A 15 -2.32 14.88 36.22
CA MET A 15 -3.20 15.35 35.16
C MET A 15 -2.42 15.99 34.00
N LEU A 16 -1.37 16.76 34.30
CA LEU A 16 -0.48 17.34 33.29
C LEU A 16 0.25 16.26 32.48
N VAL A 17 0.73 15.20 33.13
CA VAL A 17 1.39 14.07 32.46
C VAL A 17 0.41 13.32 31.55
N ILE A 18 -0.82 13.08 31.99
CA ILE A 18 -1.85 12.42 31.17
C ILE A 18 -2.21 13.27 29.94
N ILE A 19 -2.31 14.58 30.11
CA ILE A 19 -2.58 15.51 29.00
C ILE A 19 -1.39 15.50 28.02
N VAL A 20 -0.16 15.68 28.50
CA VAL A 20 1.04 15.70 27.64
C VAL A 20 1.24 14.35 26.94
N CYS A 21 1.03 13.22 27.61
CA CYS A 21 1.13 11.89 27.01
C CYS A 21 -0.04 11.58 26.06
N GLY A 22 -1.25 12.08 26.33
CA GLY A 22 -2.41 11.93 25.44
C GLY A 22 -2.31 12.77 24.16
N PHE A 23 -1.56 13.88 24.20
CA PHE A 23 -1.26 14.72 23.02
C PHE A 23 -0.03 14.26 22.23
N VAL A 24 0.72 13.25 22.70
CA VAL A 24 1.54 12.41 21.80
C VAL A 24 0.59 11.48 21.04
N ALA A 25 -0.32 12.12 20.31
CA ALA A 25 -1.16 11.52 19.31
C ALA A 25 -0.27 10.64 18.44
N CYS A 26 -0.67 9.39 18.25
CA CYS A 26 -0.22 8.55 17.15
C CYS A 26 -0.35 9.36 15.86
N LYS A 27 0.73 10.06 15.47
CA LYS A 27 0.84 10.62 14.14
C LYS A 27 0.95 9.41 13.23
N LYS A 28 -0.13 9.10 12.52
CA LYS A 28 -0.14 8.06 11.49
C LYS A 28 1.02 8.39 10.56
N GLU A 29 2.04 7.53 10.52
CA GLU A 29 3.21 7.78 9.68
C GLU A 29 2.75 8.02 8.23
N PRO A 30 3.40 8.95 7.50
CA PRO A 30 3.07 9.16 6.11
C PRO A 30 3.24 7.86 5.36
N VAL A 31 2.18 7.43 4.66
CA VAL A 31 2.20 6.19 3.87
C VAL A 31 3.36 6.23 2.87
N ASP A 32 4.17 5.17 2.82
CA ASP A 32 5.31 5.05 1.91
C ASP A 32 4.85 5.20 0.45
N ASP A 33 5.63 5.93 -0.36
CA ASP A 33 5.27 6.17 -1.76
C ASP A 33 5.18 4.89 -2.60
N ALA A 34 5.98 3.86 -2.30
CA ALA A 34 5.87 2.56 -2.96
C ALA A 34 4.52 1.91 -2.64
N ALA A 35 4.07 2.01 -1.38
CA ALA A 35 2.77 1.49 -0.98
C ALA A 35 1.61 2.26 -1.61
N LYS A 36 1.72 3.59 -1.75
CA LYS A 36 0.73 4.39 -2.50
C LYS A 36 0.62 3.94 -3.95
N VAL A 37 1.74 3.66 -4.61
CA VAL A 37 1.76 3.15 -6.00
C VAL A 37 1.05 1.80 -6.09
N ALA A 38 1.36 0.87 -5.18
CA ALA A 38 0.75 -0.46 -5.16
C ALA A 38 -0.78 -0.40 -4.91
N MET A 39 -1.23 0.44 -3.96
CA MET A 39 -2.66 0.65 -3.72
C MET A 39 -3.37 1.24 -4.94
N ARG A 40 -2.81 2.29 -5.55
CA ARG A 40 -3.40 2.95 -6.72
C ARG A 40 -3.49 2.01 -7.91
N TYR A 41 -2.46 1.18 -8.11
CA TYR A 41 -2.45 0.13 -9.11
C TYR A 41 -3.66 -0.79 -8.95
N LEU A 42 -3.86 -1.41 -7.79
CA LEU A 42 -5.00 -2.33 -7.53
C LEU A 42 -6.38 -1.71 -7.72
N THR A 43 -6.50 -0.39 -7.56
CA THR A 43 -7.79 0.33 -7.69
C THR A 43 -7.98 0.98 -9.06
N THR A 44 -7.06 0.82 -10.01
CA THR A 44 -7.15 1.42 -11.34
C THR A 44 -7.87 0.50 -12.33
N THR A 45 -8.88 1.04 -13.02
CA THR A 45 -9.62 0.36 -14.10
C THR A 45 -9.30 0.91 -15.49
N ASP A 46 -8.59 2.03 -15.58
CA ASP A 46 -8.13 2.62 -16.82
C ASP A 46 -6.82 1.95 -17.28
N GLU A 47 -6.87 1.26 -18.42
CA GLU A 47 -5.72 0.57 -19.00
C GLU A 47 -4.53 1.50 -19.24
N LYS A 48 -4.74 2.71 -19.77
CA LYS A 48 -3.64 3.65 -20.06
C LYS A 48 -2.98 4.10 -18.76
N GLN A 49 -3.78 4.33 -17.72
CA GLN A 49 -3.25 4.67 -16.40
C GLN A 49 -2.52 3.49 -15.76
N LEU A 50 -3.01 2.26 -15.94
CA LEU A 50 -2.37 1.05 -15.44
C LEU A 50 -0.92 0.93 -15.95
N PHE A 51 -0.70 1.15 -17.24
CA PHE A 51 0.65 1.14 -17.83
C PHE A 51 1.61 2.14 -17.16
N ASN A 52 1.11 3.29 -16.69
CA ASN A 52 1.92 4.30 -16.01
C ASN A 52 2.43 3.84 -14.63
N PHE A 53 1.83 2.82 -14.04
CA PHE A 53 2.32 2.22 -12.80
C PHE A 53 3.36 1.13 -13.04
N LEU A 54 3.41 0.55 -14.24
CA LEU A 54 4.33 -0.55 -14.55
C LEU A 54 5.73 -0.06 -14.95
N ASN A 55 6.75 -0.87 -14.69
CA ASN A 55 8.13 -0.63 -15.15
C ASN A 55 8.27 -0.92 -16.66
N LYS A 56 9.33 -0.41 -17.30
CA LYS A 56 9.55 -0.59 -18.74
C LYS A 56 9.64 -2.07 -19.15
N ALA A 57 10.19 -2.93 -18.28
CA ALA A 57 10.30 -4.37 -18.56
C ALA A 57 8.92 -5.05 -18.66
N SER A 58 8.03 -4.78 -17.70
CA SER A 58 6.65 -5.29 -17.71
C SER A 58 5.86 -4.75 -18.90
N GLN A 59 6.00 -3.45 -19.21
CA GLN A 59 5.33 -2.83 -20.37
C GLN A 59 5.74 -3.51 -21.68
N ARG A 60 7.04 -3.73 -21.92
CA ARG A 60 7.53 -4.42 -23.13
C ARG A 60 7.00 -5.85 -23.23
N ARG A 61 6.97 -6.59 -22.12
CA ARG A 61 6.47 -7.98 -22.10
C ARG A 61 4.98 -8.01 -22.40
N ILE A 62 4.20 -7.08 -21.84
CA ILE A 62 2.79 -6.90 -22.16
C ILE A 62 2.57 -6.60 -23.65
N GLU A 63 3.32 -5.66 -24.22
CA GLU A 63 3.16 -5.29 -25.64
C GLU A 63 3.44 -6.47 -26.56
N ASN A 64 4.44 -7.29 -26.24
CA ASN A 64 4.73 -8.52 -26.98
C ASN A 64 3.61 -9.56 -26.81
N MET A 65 3.08 -9.73 -25.60
CA MET A 65 1.95 -10.63 -25.35
C MET A 65 0.68 -10.19 -26.06
N LYS A 66 0.37 -8.89 -26.14
CA LYS A 66 -0.80 -8.37 -26.87
C LYS A 66 -0.79 -8.80 -28.33
N LYS A 67 0.39 -8.85 -28.96
CA LYS A 67 0.54 -9.31 -30.35
C LYS A 67 0.15 -10.79 -30.52
N ASN A 68 0.37 -11.61 -29.49
CA ASN A 68 0.17 -13.06 -29.56
C ASN A 68 -1.19 -13.52 -29.04
N TYR A 69 -1.72 -12.88 -27.98
CA TYR A 69 -2.93 -13.32 -27.28
C TYR A 69 -4.13 -12.38 -27.47
N GLY A 70 -3.94 -11.22 -28.11
CA GLY A 70 -4.99 -10.20 -28.32
C GLY A 70 -5.40 -9.43 -27.07
N SER A 71 -5.41 -10.08 -25.90
CA SER A 71 -5.77 -9.50 -24.60
C SER A 71 -4.80 -9.93 -23.51
N ILE A 72 -4.45 -8.98 -22.66
CA ILE A 72 -3.59 -9.18 -21.47
C ILE A 72 -4.37 -9.13 -20.16
N TYR A 73 -5.66 -8.79 -20.23
CA TYR A 73 -6.53 -8.57 -19.07
C TYR A 73 -6.53 -9.73 -18.06
N PRO A 74 -6.59 -11.01 -18.49
CA PRO A 74 -6.59 -12.15 -17.57
C PRO A 74 -5.33 -12.28 -16.72
N PHE A 75 -4.21 -11.66 -17.13
CA PHE A 75 -2.92 -11.80 -16.46
C PHE A 75 -2.62 -10.65 -15.48
N ILE A 76 -3.33 -9.53 -15.60
CA ILE A 76 -2.95 -8.27 -14.92
C ILE A 76 -4.06 -7.80 -13.98
N TRP A 77 -5.33 -8.02 -14.34
CA TRP A 77 -6.49 -7.55 -13.55
C TRP A 77 -6.97 -8.53 -12.48
N VAL A 78 -6.26 -9.63 -12.23
CA VAL A 78 -6.73 -10.74 -11.36
C VAL A 78 -7.19 -10.26 -9.97
N HIS A 79 -6.55 -9.22 -9.42
CA HIS A 79 -6.87 -8.68 -8.10
C HIS A 79 -7.31 -7.21 -8.11
N HIS A 80 -7.58 -6.66 -9.29
CA HIS A 80 -7.99 -5.26 -9.40
C HIS A 80 -9.48 -5.14 -9.14
N ASP A 81 -9.85 -4.32 -8.16
CA ASP A 81 -11.23 -4.07 -7.80
C ASP A 81 -11.37 -2.67 -7.19
N THR A 82 -12.18 -1.82 -7.81
CA THR A 82 -12.45 -0.45 -7.35
C THR A 82 -13.34 -0.40 -6.11
N ASP A 83 -14.11 -1.45 -5.86
CA ASP A 83 -14.97 -1.57 -4.69
C ASP A 83 -14.21 -2.14 -3.48
N ALA A 84 -12.97 -2.58 -3.69
CA ALA A 84 -12.10 -3.06 -2.62
C ALA A 84 -11.36 -1.91 -1.93
N THR A 85 -11.36 -1.93 -0.60
CA THR A 85 -10.45 -1.13 0.22
C THR A 85 -9.28 -2.00 0.66
N TRP A 86 -8.08 -1.51 0.41
CA TRP A 86 -6.83 -2.18 0.72
C TRP A 86 -6.13 -1.50 1.89
N ASP A 87 -5.53 -2.28 2.78
CA ASP A 87 -4.64 -1.80 3.83
C ASP A 87 -3.24 -2.39 3.66
N ILE A 88 -2.25 -1.70 4.21
CA ILE A 88 -0.84 -2.10 4.10
C ILE A 88 -0.51 -3.00 5.29
N VAL A 89 -0.14 -4.24 5.00
CA VAL A 89 0.28 -5.21 6.02
C VAL A 89 1.79 -5.11 6.26
N LYS A 90 2.56 -5.02 5.17
CA LYS A 90 4.02 -5.09 5.23
C LYS A 90 4.66 -4.30 4.10
N ILE A 91 5.76 -3.62 4.41
CA ILE A 91 6.63 -2.99 3.43
C ILE A 91 8.06 -3.43 3.72
N GLU A 92 8.70 -4.07 2.74
CA GLU A 92 10.12 -4.40 2.77
C GLU A 92 10.81 -3.60 1.66
N LYS A 93 11.79 -2.76 2.01
CA LYS A 93 12.31 -1.76 1.08
C LYS A 93 13.82 -1.59 1.17
N THR A 94 14.39 -1.37 0.00
CA THR A 94 15.76 -0.93 -0.26
C THR A 94 15.71 0.35 -1.11
N ASP A 95 16.87 0.91 -1.47
CA ASP A 95 16.93 2.15 -2.25
C ASP A 95 16.26 2.06 -3.62
N ASN A 96 16.30 0.89 -4.25
CA ASN A 96 15.87 0.67 -5.63
C ASN A 96 14.78 -0.41 -5.78
N LYS A 97 14.45 -1.15 -4.73
CA LYS A 97 13.43 -2.21 -4.74
C LYS A 97 12.56 -2.16 -3.49
N ALA A 98 11.26 -2.40 -3.65
CA ALA A 98 10.34 -2.57 -2.55
C ALA A 98 9.41 -3.77 -2.80
N THR A 99 8.99 -4.42 -1.72
CA THR A 99 7.92 -5.41 -1.71
C THR A 99 6.84 -4.90 -0.77
N VAL A 100 5.62 -4.78 -1.28
CA VAL A 100 4.47 -4.27 -0.54
C VAL A 100 3.41 -5.36 -0.48
N THR A 101 3.04 -5.75 0.74
CA THR A 101 1.92 -6.66 0.99
C THR A 101 0.69 -5.85 1.37
N LEU A 102 -0.38 -6.02 0.60
CA LEU A 102 -1.67 -5.36 0.78
C LEU A 102 -2.71 -6.42 1.16
N GLN A 103 -3.60 -6.09 2.08
CA GLN A 103 -4.73 -6.94 2.44
C GLN A 103 -6.05 -6.23 2.14
N CYS A 104 -6.99 -6.96 1.56
CA CYS A 104 -8.34 -6.44 1.36
C CYS A 104 -9.09 -6.40 2.71
N ILE A 105 -9.42 -5.20 3.19
CA ILE A 105 -10.10 -5.00 4.48
C ILE A 105 -11.60 -4.71 4.34
N LYS A 106 -12.04 -4.35 3.14
CA LYS A 106 -13.45 -4.09 2.83
C LYS A 106 -13.74 -4.41 1.38
N HIS A 107 -14.78 -5.19 1.14
CA HIS A 107 -15.23 -5.54 -0.20
C HIS A 107 -16.68 -6.06 -0.15
N LYS A 108 -17.44 -5.98 -1.25
CA LYS A 108 -18.85 -6.45 -1.26
C LYS A 108 -18.95 -7.97 -1.14
N LYS A 109 -17.97 -8.69 -1.69
CA LYS A 109 -17.89 -10.16 -1.61
C LYS A 109 -17.08 -10.52 -0.38
N GLN A 110 -17.72 -11.17 0.60
CA GLN A 110 -17.12 -11.52 1.89
C GLN A 110 -15.87 -12.41 1.76
N ASN A 111 -15.84 -13.29 0.75
CA ASN A 111 -14.70 -14.17 0.49
C ASN A 111 -13.44 -13.44 -0.02
N ALA A 112 -13.53 -12.14 -0.33
CA ALA A 112 -12.36 -11.32 -0.69
C ALA A 112 -11.72 -10.67 0.54
N LEU A 113 -12.42 -10.59 1.67
CA LEU A 113 -11.85 -10.00 2.89
C LEU A 113 -10.70 -10.88 3.40
N GLY A 114 -9.59 -10.24 3.78
CA GLY A 114 -8.37 -10.92 4.18
C GLY A 114 -7.53 -11.45 3.01
N LEU A 115 -7.95 -11.29 1.75
CA LEU A 115 -7.12 -11.60 0.60
C LEU A 115 -5.86 -10.73 0.63
N GLU A 116 -4.70 -11.37 0.61
CA GLU A 116 -3.41 -10.71 0.53
C GLU A 116 -2.87 -10.72 -0.90
N VAL A 117 -2.34 -9.57 -1.31
CA VAL A 117 -1.68 -9.38 -2.60
C VAL A 117 -0.31 -8.78 -2.36
N VAL A 118 0.70 -9.35 -3.00
CA VAL A 118 2.09 -8.90 -2.89
C VAL A 118 2.52 -8.28 -4.21
N HIS A 119 2.99 -7.04 -4.16
CA HIS A 119 3.59 -6.36 -5.30
C HIS A 119 5.08 -6.11 -5.08
N THR A 120 5.86 -6.46 -6.08
CA THR A 120 7.25 -6.02 -6.21
C THR A 120 7.27 -4.70 -6.97
N LEU A 121 8.02 -3.74 -6.45
CA LEU A 121 8.26 -2.45 -7.07
C LEU A 121 9.75 -2.23 -7.27
N VAL A 122 10.09 -1.57 -8.36
CA VAL A 122 11.44 -1.10 -8.67
C VAL A 122 11.43 0.41 -8.86
N LYS A 123 12.54 1.06 -8.54
CA LYS A 123 12.70 2.49 -8.74
C LYS A 123 13.28 2.76 -10.13
N GLU A 124 12.52 3.43 -10.99
CA GLU A 124 12.88 3.75 -12.36
C GLU A 124 12.69 5.26 -12.57
N ASP A 125 13.73 5.95 -13.05
CA ASP A 125 13.71 7.41 -13.26
C ASP A 125 13.26 8.19 -12.01
N GLY A 126 13.69 7.71 -10.82
CA GLY A 126 13.33 8.30 -9.52
C GLY A 126 11.93 7.96 -9.00
N LYS A 127 11.12 7.22 -9.75
CA LYS A 127 9.73 6.87 -9.40
C LYS A 127 9.58 5.38 -9.13
N TRP A 128 8.71 5.03 -8.18
CA TRP A 128 8.34 3.63 -7.95
C TRP A 128 7.44 3.12 -9.07
N LYS A 129 7.73 1.91 -9.54
CA LYS A 129 7.01 1.22 -10.61
C LYS A 129 6.79 -0.23 -10.22
N ILE A 130 5.61 -0.76 -10.46
CA ILE A 130 5.26 -2.16 -10.25
C ILE A 130 5.99 -3.02 -11.28
N ASP A 131 6.63 -4.07 -10.81
CA ASP A 131 7.22 -5.11 -11.64
C ASP A 131 6.34 -6.37 -11.58
N ILE A 132 5.74 -6.70 -12.72
CA ILE A 132 4.98 -7.94 -12.91
C ILE A 132 5.65 -8.83 -13.95
N SER A 133 6.87 -8.53 -14.37
CA SER A 133 7.52 -9.23 -15.48
C SER A 133 7.57 -10.73 -15.22
N ASP A 134 7.83 -11.18 -13.99
CA ASP A 134 7.85 -12.60 -13.60
C ASP A 134 6.46 -13.23 -13.42
N GLN A 135 5.40 -12.42 -13.33
CA GLN A 135 4.01 -12.88 -13.19
C GLN A 135 3.34 -13.12 -14.56
N LEU A 136 3.91 -12.53 -15.61
CA LEU A 136 3.44 -12.69 -16.97
C LEU A 136 3.92 -14.04 -17.54
N PRO A 137 3.08 -14.78 -18.30
CA PRO A 137 3.48 -15.97 -19.02
C PRO A 137 4.78 -15.81 -19.81
N SER A 138 5.59 -16.86 -19.88
CA SER A 138 6.69 -16.94 -20.85
C SER A 138 6.11 -17.03 -22.26
N LEU A 139 6.73 -16.29 -23.19
CA LEU A 139 6.48 -16.43 -24.61
C LEU A 139 7.20 -17.67 -25.15
#